data_AF-A0A6G1K5L6-F1
#
_entry.id   AF-A0A6G1K5L6-F1
#
_cell.length_a   1.000
_cell.length_b   1.000
_cell.length_c   1.000
_cell.angle_alpha   90.00
_cell.angle_beta   90.00
_cell.angle_gamma   90.00
#
_symmetry.space_group_name_H-M   'P 1'
#
loop_
_entity.id
_entity.type
_entity.pdbx_description
1 polymer ?
#
loop_
_entity_poly.entity_id
_entity_poly.type
_entity_poly.pdbx_seq_one_letter_code
_entity_poly.pdbx_strand_id
1 'polypeptide(L)'
;MPYVSVATLPTANSSFPILQRAISACYGDAQLVIRVFETYLHLVETKVAKEFDNHKWRMHLWMWNTIIVGQLEANEAKASDLPDLSTSLPSYSESNLTSEIEEDFPNGDADSLHDPYVYRGLHMLSWQIMILESLRRKATEGVRATITRFIAGQIEAREEATALAEEDNEHGDEGGEEEEEDWQELEPGQMSDVDFEPAGQPLDASDYSTRVHSSSKTKCSICTDALDPDTREEDEAPMSLGCGHIFHFRCLSNLINGISQFSNLCPNCRVQICEPRARKAVNDDVSARVDAALLAEIAEDEGFDDMDVSDMGDDDEYRNIAWIPDQI
;
A
#
# COMPACT_ATOMS: atom_id res chain seq x y z
N MET A 1 -13.09 3.48 -53.14
CA MET A 1 -11.98 3.74 -52.20
C MET A 1 -12.37 4.92 -51.32
N PRO A 2 -12.57 4.75 -50.01
CA PRO A 2 -12.69 5.87 -49.08
C PRO A 2 -11.34 6.12 -48.38
N TYR A 3 -11.01 7.41 -48.25
CA TYR A 3 -9.89 7.95 -47.49
C TYR A 3 -10.22 7.88 -45.98
N VAL A 4 -9.32 7.36 -45.15
CA VAL A 4 -9.37 7.47 -43.69
C VAL A 4 -8.32 8.48 -43.24
N SER A 5 -8.78 9.47 -42.46
CA SER A 5 -8.00 10.54 -41.86
C SER A 5 -7.09 10.00 -40.74
N VAL A 6 -5.78 10.22 -40.85
CA VAL A 6 -4.80 9.91 -39.80
C VAL A 6 -4.77 11.07 -38.80
N ALA A 7 -5.14 10.80 -37.56
CA ALA A 7 -4.95 11.72 -36.45
C ALA A 7 -3.46 11.93 -36.18
N THR A 8 -3.03 13.19 -36.12
CA THR A 8 -1.67 13.63 -35.84
C THR A 8 -1.31 13.41 -34.37
N LEU A 9 -0.28 12.59 -34.13
CA LEU A 9 0.36 12.45 -32.81
C LEU A 9 1.17 13.72 -32.46
N PRO A 10 1.26 14.11 -31.17
CA PRO A 10 2.03 15.28 -30.75
C PRO A 10 3.53 15.05 -30.94
N THR A 11 4.20 16.03 -31.55
CA THR A 11 5.64 16.02 -31.80
C THR A 11 6.43 16.30 -30.52
N ALA A 12 7.64 15.75 -30.43
CA ALA A 12 8.51 15.70 -29.23
C ALA A 12 8.87 17.06 -28.58
N ASN A 13 8.50 18.19 -29.18
CA ASN A 13 8.79 19.54 -28.66
C ASN A 13 7.73 20.08 -27.68
N SER A 14 6.59 19.41 -27.51
CA SER A 14 5.49 19.90 -26.64
C SER A 14 5.53 19.37 -25.20
N SER A 15 6.31 18.33 -24.91
CA SER A 15 6.38 17.69 -23.58
C SER A 15 7.38 18.35 -22.62
N PHE A 16 8.33 19.13 -23.15
CA PHE A 16 9.40 19.77 -22.36
C PHE A 16 8.89 20.81 -21.32
N PRO A 17 7.96 21.73 -21.66
CA PRO A 17 7.47 22.72 -20.69
C PRO A 17 6.59 22.10 -19.59
N ILE A 18 5.97 20.95 -19.88
CA ILE A 18 5.08 20.25 -18.95
C ILE A 18 5.91 19.58 -17.85
N LEU A 19 6.99 18.89 -18.24
CA LEU A 19 7.89 18.24 -17.27
C LEU A 19 8.64 19.28 -16.42
N GLN A 20 9.10 20.37 -17.03
CA GLN A 20 9.81 21.44 -16.31
C GLN A 20 8.89 22.16 -15.31
N ARG A 21 7.61 22.39 -15.65
CA ARG A 21 6.61 22.91 -14.70
C ARG A 21 6.29 21.91 -13.58
N ALA A 22 6.19 20.62 -13.90
CA ALA A 22 5.96 19.59 -12.89
C ALA A 22 7.14 19.50 -11.91
N ILE A 23 8.38 19.53 -12.38
CA ILE A 23 9.56 19.50 -11.50
C ILE A 23 9.65 20.78 -10.65
N SER A 24 9.35 21.95 -11.22
CA SER A 24 9.38 23.21 -10.49
C SER A 24 8.23 23.37 -9.48
N ALA A 25 7.07 22.75 -9.73
CA ALA A 25 5.92 22.78 -8.81
C ALA A 25 6.09 21.86 -7.60
N CYS A 26 7.03 20.91 -7.67
CA CYS A 26 7.16 19.83 -6.70
C CYS A 26 8.38 19.98 -5.79
N TYR A 27 8.89 21.21 -5.71
CA TYR A 27 9.89 21.64 -4.74
C TYR A 27 9.33 21.42 -3.31
N GLY A 28 9.67 20.28 -2.70
CA GLY A 28 9.27 19.92 -1.33
C GLY A 28 8.85 18.46 -1.14
N ASP A 29 8.50 17.73 -2.21
CA ASP A 29 8.05 16.34 -2.09
C ASP A 29 9.03 15.37 -2.76
N ALA A 30 9.86 14.74 -1.91
CA ALA A 30 10.84 13.74 -2.34
C ALA A 30 10.20 12.51 -3.01
N GLN A 31 8.97 12.14 -2.62
CA GLN A 31 8.27 10.99 -3.23
C GLN A 31 7.89 11.28 -4.68
N LEU A 32 7.50 12.52 -4.98
CA LEU A 32 7.15 12.88 -6.35
C LEU A 32 8.39 12.98 -7.26
N VAL A 33 9.51 13.46 -6.71
CA VAL A 33 10.79 13.46 -7.45
C VAL A 33 11.20 12.02 -7.81
N ILE A 34 11.06 11.08 -6.86
CA ILE A 34 11.33 9.66 -7.10
C ILE A 34 10.41 9.10 -8.21
N ARG A 35 9.09 9.37 -8.16
CA ARG A 35 8.14 8.89 -9.19
C ARG A 35 8.40 9.47 -10.57
N VAL A 36 8.77 10.76 -10.66
CA VAL A 36 9.17 11.39 -11.93
C VAL A 36 10.43 10.72 -12.47
N PHE A 37 11.37 10.36 -11.59
CA PHE A 37 12.61 9.68 -11.96
C PHE A 37 12.36 8.23 -12.43
N GLU A 38 11.52 7.47 -11.73
CA GLU A 38 11.11 6.11 -12.11
C GLU A 38 10.39 6.10 -13.46
N THR A 39 9.49 7.07 -13.68
CA THR A 39 8.78 7.23 -14.96
C THR A 39 9.76 7.56 -16.09
N TYR A 40 10.75 8.40 -15.82
CA TYR A 40 11.80 8.73 -16.78
C TYR A 40 12.68 7.52 -17.10
N LEU A 41 13.13 6.76 -16.10
CA LEU A 41 13.92 5.54 -16.29
C LEU A 41 13.16 4.51 -17.11
N HIS A 42 11.89 4.28 -16.81
CA HIS A 42 11.04 3.38 -17.60
C HIS A 42 10.86 3.86 -19.05
N LEU A 43 10.72 5.18 -19.27
CA LEU A 43 10.66 5.75 -20.62
C LEU A 43 11.98 5.59 -21.38
N VAL A 44 13.11 5.72 -20.68
CA VAL A 44 14.45 5.52 -21.25
C VAL A 44 14.63 4.04 -21.60
N GLU A 45 14.36 3.11 -20.70
CA GLU A 45 14.48 1.66 -20.96
C GLU A 45 13.61 1.21 -22.14
N THR A 46 12.35 1.65 -22.18
CA THR A 46 11.41 1.27 -23.25
C THR A 46 11.75 1.88 -24.61
N LYS A 47 12.40 3.05 -24.66
CA LYS A 47 12.81 3.69 -25.92
C LYS A 47 14.21 3.31 -26.38
N VAL A 48 15.16 3.14 -25.45
CA VAL A 48 16.53 2.68 -25.73
C VAL A 48 16.51 1.25 -26.28
N ALA A 49 15.57 0.41 -25.84
CA ALA A 49 15.39 -0.94 -26.40
C ALA A 49 14.93 -0.95 -27.87
N LYS A 50 14.39 0.16 -28.41
CA LYS A 50 13.79 0.18 -29.75
C LYS A 50 14.61 0.88 -30.83
N GLU A 51 15.54 1.76 -30.49
CA GLU A 51 16.31 2.51 -31.48
C GLU A 51 17.78 2.69 -31.05
N PHE A 52 18.60 1.67 -31.29
CA PHE A 52 20.05 1.76 -31.15
C PHE A 52 20.68 2.26 -32.46
N ASP A 53 20.45 3.54 -32.78
CA ASP A 53 21.51 4.42 -33.30
C ASP A 53 21.00 5.86 -33.35
N ASN A 54 21.46 6.74 -32.45
CA ASN A 54 21.34 8.19 -32.67
C ASN A 54 22.20 9.00 -31.70
N HIS A 55 23.20 9.70 -32.24
CA HIS A 55 23.96 10.76 -31.59
C HIS A 55 23.06 11.80 -30.86
N LYS A 56 21.82 11.99 -31.31
CA LYS A 56 20.83 12.87 -30.68
C LYS A 56 20.43 12.42 -29.26
N TRP A 57 20.33 11.11 -29.01
CA TRP A 57 19.99 10.58 -27.70
C TRP A 57 21.11 10.81 -26.69
N ARG A 58 22.38 10.63 -27.13
CA ARG A 58 23.56 10.94 -26.32
C ARG A 58 23.61 12.40 -25.88
N MET A 59 23.30 13.32 -26.79
CA MET A 59 23.19 14.76 -26.46
C MET A 59 22.06 15.06 -25.48
N HIS A 60 20.89 14.42 -25.63
CA HIS A 60 19.78 14.60 -24.70
C HIS A 60 20.09 14.06 -23.29
N LEU A 61 20.66 12.87 -23.18
CA LEU A 61 21.12 12.30 -21.90
C LEU A 61 22.19 13.17 -21.24
N TRP A 62 23.17 13.65 -22.02
CA TRP A 62 24.21 14.54 -21.51
C TRP A 62 23.64 15.87 -21.00
N MET A 63 22.70 16.47 -21.74
CA MET A 63 22.03 17.71 -21.33
C MET A 63 21.22 17.53 -20.05
N TRP A 64 20.45 16.44 -19.93
CA TRP A 64 19.70 16.14 -18.71
C TRP A 64 20.60 15.88 -17.52
N ASN A 65 21.68 15.12 -17.70
CA ASN A 65 22.64 14.86 -16.63
C ASN A 65 23.30 16.18 -16.15
N THR A 66 23.64 17.08 -17.08
CA THR A 66 24.22 18.39 -16.73
C THR A 66 23.22 19.27 -15.95
N ILE A 67 21.94 19.26 -16.33
CA ILE A 67 20.89 20.01 -15.61
C ILE A 67 20.67 19.43 -14.21
N ILE A 68 20.60 18.11 -14.08
CA ILE A 68 20.38 17.44 -12.79
C ILE A 68 21.57 17.69 -11.86
N VAL A 69 22.80 17.51 -12.34
CA VAL A 69 24.02 17.77 -11.55
C VAL A 69 24.08 19.23 -11.13
N GLY A 70 23.84 20.19 -12.04
CA GLY A 70 23.83 21.61 -11.69
C GLY A 70 22.76 21.98 -10.67
N GLN A 71 21.59 21.35 -10.72
CA GLN A 71 20.53 21.59 -9.73
C GLN A 71 20.86 20.96 -8.36
N LEU A 72 21.53 19.81 -8.35
CA LEU A 72 22.01 19.16 -7.12
C LEU A 72 23.11 19.99 -6.45
N GLU A 73 24.10 20.49 -7.20
CA GLU A 73 25.14 21.38 -6.68
C GLU A 73 24.54 22.69 -6.14
N ALA A 74 23.56 23.28 -6.83
CA ALA A 74 22.86 24.47 -6.36
C ALA A 74 22.04 24.21 -5.08
N ASN A 75 21.54 22.99 -4.88
CA ASN A 75 20.83 22.59 -3.66
C ASN A 75 21.79 22.27 -2.51
N GLU A 76 22.96 21.68 -2.80
CA GLU A 76 24.03 21.46 -1.81
C GLU A 76 24.59 22.80 -1.30
N ALA A 77 24.79 23.78 -2.19
CA ALA A 77 25.17 25.13 -1.80
C ALA A 77 24.13 25.80 -0.86
N LYS A 78 22.83 25.56 -1.10
CA LYS A 78 21.75 26.03 -0.20
C LYS A 78 21.66 25.26 1.12
N ALA A 79 22.08 23.99 1.13
CA ALA A 79 22.13 23.17 2.34
C ALA A 79 23.37 23.45 3.20
N SER A 80 24.45 23.99 2.59
CA SER A 80 25.70 24.34 3.29
C SER A 80 25.59 25.54 4.25
N ASP A 81 24.44 26.22 4.30
CA ASP A 81 24.10 27.21 5.34
C ASP A 81 23.67 26.55 6.67
N LEU A 82 23.62 25.21 6.75
CA LEU A 82 23.41 24.46 7.99
C LEU A 82 24.75 24.09 8.66
N PRO A 83 24.83 24.10 10.01
CA PRO A 83 26.09 23.91 10.73
C PRO A 83 26.75 22.55 10.46
N ASP A 84 28.07 22.64 10.24
CA ASP A 84 28.97 21.58 9.80
C ASP A 84 29.06 20.41 10.81
N LEU A 85 28.66 19.22 10.36
CA LEU A 85 28.84 17.94 11.06
C LEU A 85 29.63 16.99 10.16
N SER A 86 30.87 17.37 9.81
CA SER A 86 31.78 16.54 9.02
C SER A 86 32.97 16.05 9.85
N THR A 87 32.83 14.87 10.45
CA THR A 87 34.00 14.03 10.78
C THR A 87 33.72 12.57 10.47
N SER A 88 34.64 11.97 9.71
CA SER A 88 34.79 10.55 9.35
C SER A 88 34.01 10.03 8.14
N LEU A 89 34.66 10.07 6.97
CA LEU A 89 34.45 9.10 5.88
C LEU A 89 35.79 8.42 5.56
N PRO A 90 35.83 7.10 5.33
CA PRO A 90 37.05 6.38 5.02
C PRO A 90 37.41 6.48 3.53
N SER A 91 38.71 6.66 3.25
CA SER A 91 39.27 6.67 1.90
C SER A 91 39.29 5.26 1.31
N TYR A 92 38.61 5.02 0.19
CA TYR A 92 38.77 3.81 -0.61
C TYR A 92 39.78 4.07 -1.74
N SER A 93 40.69 3.12 -1.97
CA SER A 93 41.71 3.17 -3.04
C SER A 93 41.28 2.32 -4.24
N GLU A 94 41.59 2.83 -5.44
CA GLU A 94 41.14 2.31 -6.75
C GLU A 94 41.79 0.97 -7.19
N SER A 95 42.61 0.32 -6.37
CA SER A 95 43.49 -0.77 -6.82
C SER A 95 42.88 -2.18 -6.87
N ASN A 96 41.58 -2.36 -6.57
CA ASN A 96 40.99 -3.70 -6.42
C ASN A 96 40.02 -4.16 -7.53
N LEU A 97 39.75 -3.35 -8.56
CA LEU A 97 38.71 -3.68 -9.56
C LEU A 97 39.23 -4.22 -10.90
N THR A 98 40.54 -4.25 -11.14
CA THR A 98 41.10 -4.65 -12.45
C THR A 98 41.55 -6.11 -12.54
N SER A 99 41.53 -6.90 -11.46
CA SER A 99 42.10 -8.26 -11.47
C SER A 99 41.11 -9.41 -11.69
N GLU A 100 39.80 -9.18 -11.74
CA GLU A 100 38.79 -10.26 -11.77
C GLU A 100 38.07 -10.44 -13.12
N ILE A 101 38.46 -9.72 -14.18
CA ILE A 101 37.73 -9.74 -15.47
C ILE A 101 38.45 -10.58 -16.56
N GLU A 102 39.66 -11.09 -16.32
CA GLU A 102 40.46 -11.74 -17.37
C GLU A 102 40.24 -13.26 -17.57
N GLU A 103 39.43 -13.96 -16.77
CA GLU A 103 39.43 -15.45 -16.81
C GLU A 103 38.34 -16.15 -17.64
N ASP A 104 37.31 -15.48 -18.18
CA ASP A 104 36.11 -16.20 -18.69
C ASP A 104 35.78 -16.10 -20.20
N PHE A 105 36.68 -15.63 -21.07
CA PHE A 105 36.42 -15.56 -22.52
C PHE A 105 37.42 -16.33 -23.40
N PRO A 106 37.22 -17.64 -23.63
CA PRO A 106 38.04 -18.39 -24.57
C PRO A 106 37.52 -18.20 -26.01
N ASN A 107 38.32 -17.56 -26.85
CA ASN A 107 38.28 -17.59 -28.33
C ASN A 107 37.18 -16.77 -29.05
N GLY A 108 37.03 -15.48 -28.71
CA GLY A 108 36.37 -14.50 -29.59
C GLY A 108 37.38 -13.48 -30.11
N ASP A 109 37.34 -13.15 -31.40
CA ASP A 109 38.28 -12.24 -32.09
C ASP A 109 38.52 -10.92 -31.34
N ALA A 110 39.72 -10.78 -30.77
CA ALA A 110 40.11 -9.73 -29.83
C ALA A 110 40.19 -8.31 -30.42
N ASP A 111 40.04 -8.14 -31.73
CA ASP A 111 40.22 -6.84 -32.40
C ASP A 111 38.97 -5.96 -32.45
N SER A 112 37.81 -6.42 -31.96
CA SER A 112 36.54 -5.68 -32.04
C SER A 112 36.03 -5.09 -30.71
N LEU A 113 36.62 -5.44 -29.56
CA LEU A 113 36.17 -4.97 -28.24
C LEU A 113 37.02 -3.86 -27.61
N HIS A 114 38.10 -3.45 -28.26
CA HIS A 114 38.88 -2.26 -27.86
C HIS A 114 38.35 -0.97 -28.49
N ASP A 115 37.03 -0.77 -28.40
CA ASP A 115 36.49 0.57 -28.61
C ASP A 115 36.58 1.34 -27.27
N PRO A 116 37.53 2.29 -27.12
CA PRO A 116 37.69 3.08 -25.90
C PRO A 116 36.43 3.88 -25.53
N TYR A 117 35.50 4.08 -26.48
CA TYR A 117 34.22 4.74 -26.20
C TYR A 117 33.22 3.84 -25.48
N VAL A 118 33.28 2.51 -25.65
CA VAL A 118 32.42 1.56 -24.93
C VAL A 118 32.84 1.47 -23.47
N TYR A 119 34.14 1.33 -23.21
CA TYR A 119 34.67 1.26 -21.84
C TYR A 119 34.39 2.55 -21.06
N ARG A 120 34.56 3.72 -21.69
CA ARG A 120 34.24 5.02 -21.08
C ARG A 120 32.73 5.18 -20.82
N GLY A 121 31.89 4.63 -21.67
CA GLY A 121 30.43 4.60 -21.48
C GLY A 121 30.02 3.77 -20.27
N LEU A 122 30.57 2.56 -20.14
CA LEU A 122 30.31 1.67 -19.00
C LEU A 122 30.81 2.26 -17.67
N HIS A 123 31.98 2.90 -17.68
CA HIS A 123 32.51 3.57 -16.49
C HIS A 123 31.63 4.76 -16.06
N MET A 124 31.09 5.54 -17.01
CA MET A 124 30.15 6.62 -16.68
C MET A 124 28.84 6.09 -16.09
N LEU A 125 28.30 4.99 -16.64
CA LEU A 125 27.09 4.35 -16.11
C LEU A 125 27.30 3.80 -14.70
N SER A 126 28.45 3.14 -14.45
CA SER A 126 28.81 2.66 -13.11
C SER A 126 28.87 3.82 -12.10
N TRP A 127 29.49 4.93 -12.47
CA TRP A 127 29.56 6.12 -11.60
C TRP A 127 28.17 6.74 -11.34
N GLN A 128 27.30 6.80 -12.36
CA GLN A 128 25.92 7.27 -12.19
C GLN A 128 25.11 6.35 -11.26
N ILE A 129 25.26 5.03 -11.37
CA ILE A 129 24.61 4.07 -10.48
C ILE A 129 25.07 4.28 -9.03
N MET A 130 26.38 4.45 -8.79
CA MET A 130 26.89 4.72 -7.44
C MET A 130 26.34 6.01 -6.82
N ILE A 131 26.23 7.09 -7.61
CA ILE A 131 25.66 8.36 -7.14
C ILE A 131 24.17 8.17 -6.80
N LEU A 132 23.41 7.51 -7.68
CA LEU A 132 21.99 7.25 -7.45
C LEU A 132 21.76 6.38 -6.21
N GLU A 133 22.59 5.37 -5.98
CA GLU A 133 22.54 4.59 -4.75
C GLU A 133 22.90 5.40 -3.51
N SER A 134 23.90 6.28 -3.59
CA SER A 134 24.28 7.16 -2.49
C SER A 134 23.15 8.14 -2.13
N LEU A 135 22.52 8.74 -3.15
CA LEU A 135 21.36 9.62 -2.97
C LEU A 135 20.15 8.86 -2.41
N ARG A 136 19.90 7.63 -2.88
CA ARG A 136 18.86 6.75 -2.33
C ARG A 136 19.11 6.46 -0.85
N ARG A 137 20.35 6.13 -0.46
CA ARG A 137 20.72 5.90 0.95
C ARG A 137 20.49 7.15 1.81
N LYS A 138 20.97 8.32 1.38
CA LYS A 138 20.75 9.58 2.10
C LYS A 138 19.26 9.94 2.22
N ALA A 139 18.47 9.71 1.17
CA ALA A 139 17.02 9.93 1.22
C ALA A 139 16.34 8.98 2.23
N THR A 140 16.73 7.70 2.25
CA THR A 140 16.19 6.75 3.23
C THR A 140 16.57 7.09 4.67
N GLU A 141 17.77 7.62 4.91
CA GLU A 141 18.21 8.07 6.23
C GLU A 141 17.41 9.29 6.71
N GLY A 142 17.17 10.27 5.84
CA GLY A 142 16.34 11.43 6.15
C GLY A 142 14.88 11.06 6.46
N VAL A 143 14.30 10.16 5.69
CA VAL A 143 12.94 9.63 5.93
C VAL A 143 12.90 8.85 7.24
N ARG A 144 13.89 7.98 7.49
CA ARG A 144 13.99 7.20 8.73
C ARG A 144 14.10 8.11 9.95
N ALA A 145 14.94 9.14 9.90
CA ALA A 145 15.08 10.10 10.99
C ALA A 145 13.76 10.85 11.27
N THR A 146 12.99 11.17 10.24
CA THR A 146 11.69 11.83 10.37
C THR A 146 10.65 10.91 11.02
N ILE A 147 10.56 9.66 10.56
CA ILE A 147 9.67 8.65 11.15
C ILE A 147 10.03 8.38 12.61
N THR A 148 11.31 8.26 12.94
CA THR A 148 11.77 8.06 14.32
C THR A 148 11.37 9.22 15.23
N ARG A 149 11.51 10.48 14.79
CA ARG A 149 11.04 11.65 15.58
C ARG A 149 9.52 11.64 15.76
N PHE A 150 8.77 11.27 14.73
CA PHE A 150 7.31 11.20 14.81
C PHE A 150 6.86 10.14 15.84
N ILE A 151 7.42 8.93 15.78
CA ILE A 151 7.11 7.85 16.74
C ILE A 151 7.49 8.27 18.16
N ALA A 152 8.65 8.90 18.35
CA ALA A 152 9.08 9.38 19.68
C ALA A 152 8.07 10.39 20.26
N GLY A 153 7.59 11.34 19.46
CA GLY A 153 6.57 12.30 19.91
C GLY A 153 5.21 11.67 20.23
N GLN A 154 4.82 10.60 19.54
CA GLN A 154 3.58 9.87 19.86
C GLN A 154 3.68 9.09 21.18
N ILE A 155 4.86 8.58 21.53
CA ILE A 155 5.09 7.89 22.80
C ILE A 155 5.03 8.89 23.96
N GLU A 156 5.72 10.02 23.84
CA GLU A 156 5.73 11.08 24.86
C GLU A 156 4.31 11.62 25.13
N ALA A 157 3.52 11.87 24.08
CA ALA A 157 2.13 12.30 24.22
C ALA A 157 1.23 11.26 24.91
N ARG A 158 1.50 9.96 24.70
CA ARG A 158 0.75 8.89 25.36
C ARG A 158 1.12 8.78 26.84
N GLU A 159 2.40 8.91 27.17
CA GLU A 159 2.87 8.89 28.55
C GLU A 159 2.29 10.05 29.37
N GLU A 160 2.22 11.25 28.78
CA GLU A 160 1.57 12.41 29.39
C GLU A 160 0.06 12.20 29.59
N ALA A 161 -0.63 11.62 28.60
CA ALA A 161 -2.05 11.29 28.72
C ALA A 161 -2.35 10.24 29.79
N THR A 162 -1.48 9.22 29.94
CA THR A 162 -1.62 8.23 31.01
C THR A 162 -1.35 8.82 32.38
N ALA A 163 -0.38 9.73 32.51
CA ALA A 163 -0.08 10.40 33.78
C ALA A 163 -1.27 11.25 34.26
N LEU A 164 -1.95 11.95 33.35
CA LEU A 164 -3.16 12.72 33.68
C LEU A 164 -4.34 11.82 34.08
N ALA A 165 -4.48 10.65 33.45
CA ALA A 165 -5.55 9.71 33.78
C ALA A 165 -5.36 9.04 35.16
N GLU A 166 -4.12 8.92 35.64
CA GLU A 166 -3.83 8.37 36.98
C GLU A 166 -4.15 9.37 38.10
N GLU A 167 -4.00 10.68 37.87
CA GLU A 167 -4.31 11.71 38.87
C GLU A 167 -5.82 11.81 39.18
N ASP A 168 -6.69 11.48 38.22
CA ASP A 168 -8.15 11.53 38.40
C ASP A 168 -8.73 10.28 39.10
N ASN A 169 -7.94 9.22 39.30
CA ASN A 169 -8.42 7.96 39.88
C ASN A 169 -8.16 7.82 41.40
N GLU A 170 -7.70 8.89 42.07
CA GLU A 170 -7.42 8.89 43.52
C GLU A 170 -8.60 9.37 44.39
N HIS A 171 -9.80 9.57 43.82
CA HIS A 171 -10.99 9.99 44.58
C HIS A 171 -12.21 9.10 44.34
N GLY A 172 -12.41 8.13 45.25
CA GLY A 172 -13.73 7.59 45.54
C GLY A 172 -13.87 6.08 45.37
N ASP A 173 -13.23 5.31 46.24
CA ASP A 173 -13.69 3.96 46.56
C ASP A 173 -14.03 3.90 48.06
N GLU A 174 -15.18 4.47 48.40
CA GLU A 174 -15.86 4.17 49.66
C GLU A 174 -16.85 3.04 49.42
N GLY A 175 -16.36 1.80 49.51
CA GLY A 175 -17.09 0.64 50.04
C GLY A 175 -18.47 0.40 49.42
N GLY A 176 -18.50 0.15 48.11
CA GLY A 176 -19.62 -0.58 47.51
C GLY A 176 -19.50 -2.05 47.89
N GLU A 177 -20.47 -2.57 48.62
CA GLU A 177 -20.59 -3.99 48.93
C GLU A 177 -20.50 -4.80 47.63
N GLU A 178 -19.44 -5.61 47.49
CA GLU A 178 -19.22 -6.52 46.36
C GLU A 178 -20.41 -7.49 46.29
N GLU A 179 -21.44 -7.13 45.52
CA GLU A 179 -22.42 -8.08 45.03
C GLU A 179 -21.65 -9.09 44.19
N GLU A 180 -21.53 -10.31 44.70
CA GLU A 180 -20.94 -11.45 43.99
C GLU A 180 -21.68 -11.62 42.66
N GLU A 181 -21.16 -11.00 41.59
CA GLU A 181 -21.68 -11.15 40.24
C GLU A 181 -21.57 -12.63 39.86
N ASP A 182 -22.72 -13.30 39.88
CA ASP A 182 -22.94 -14.69 39.51
C ASP A 182 -22.57 -14.87 38.03
N TRP A 183 -21.30 -15.17 37.77
CA TRP A 183 -20.79 -15.51 36.45
C TRP A 183 -21.49 -16.78 35.98
N GLN A 184 -22.62 -16.63 35.29
CA GLN A 184 -23.33 -17.73 34.67
C GLN A 184 -22.39 -18.43 33.68
N GLU A 185 -21.97 -19.65 34.04
CA GLU A 185 -21.17 -20.54 33.20
C GLU A 185 -22.03 -20.93 31.98
N LEU A 186 -21.94 -20.13 30.91
CA LEU A 186 -22.61 -20.43 29.65
C LEU A 186 -22.11 -21.78 29.14
N GLU A 187 -23.03 -22.73 28.96
CA GLU A 187 -22.66 -24.05 28.46
C GLU A 187 -22.00 -23.91 27.07
N PRO A 188 -20.90 -24.62 26.77
CA PRO A 188 -20.15 -24.52 25.52
C PRO A 188 -20.94 -24.77 24.21
N GLY A 189 -22.23 -25.09 24.29
CA GLY A 189 -23.15 -25.24 23.15
C GLY A 189 -24.15 -24.10 22.96
N GLN A 190 -24.19 -23.10 23.84
CA GLN A 190 -25.13 -21.97 23.74
C GLN A 190 -24.64 -20.81 22.86
N MET A 191 -23.36 -20.78 22.50
CA MET A 191 -22.85 -19.82 21.52
C MET A 191 -22.97 -20.44 20.13
N SER A 192 -24.02 -20.10 19.39
CA SER A 192 -24.06 -20.44 17.97
C SER A 192 -23.04 -19.58 17.23
N ASP A 193 -22.16 -20.19 16.45
CA ASP A 193 -21.22 -19.47 15.59
C ASP A 193 -21.99 -18.47 14.70
N VAL A 194 -21.58 -17.20 14.73
CA VAL A 194 -22.13 -16.18 13.85
C VAL A 194 -21.66 -16.50 12.44
N ASP A 195 -22.59 -16.84 11.55
CA ASP A 195 -22.28 -17.01 10.13
C ASP A 195 -21.88 -15.67 9.52
N PHE A 196 -20.76 -15.67 8.78
CA PHE A 196 -20.25 -14.49 8.08
C PHE A 196 -20.33 -14.68 6.58
N GLU A 197 -20.66 -13.60 5.87
CA GLU A 197 -20.59 -13.50 4.42
C GLU A 197 -19.57 -12.42 3.99
N PRO A 198 -18.94 -12.55 2.81
CA PRO A 198 -17.98 -11.56 2.35
C PRO A 198 -18.72 -10.29 1.89
N ALA A 199 -18.39 -9.14 2.48
CA ALA A 199 -19.01 -7.88 2.14
C ALA A 199 -18.39 -7.25 0.87
N GLY A 200 -19.20 -6.56 0.08
CA GLY A 200 -18.77 -5.83 -1.12
C GLY A 200 -18.72 -6.65 -2.42
N GLN A 201 -18.25 -6.03 -3.49
CA GLN A 201 -18.12 -6.68 -4.80
C GLN A 201 -17.05 -7.78 -4.77
N PRO A 202 -17.26 -8.91 -5.48
CA PRO A 202 -16.22 -9.92 -5.66
C PRO A 202 -14.97 -9.32 -6.31
N LEU A 203 -13.80 -9.70 -5.79
CA LEU A 203 -12.50 -9.34 -6.38
C LEU A 203 -12.22 -10.22 -7.59
N ASP A 204 -11.69 -9.62 -8.66
CA ASP A 204 -11.21 -10.38 -9.81
C ASP A 204 -9.80 -10.93 -9.52
N ALA A 205 -9.64 -12.25 -9.64
CA ALA A 205 -8.35 -12.89 -9.45
C ALA A 205 -7.32 -12.47 -10.51
N SER A 206 -7.78 -11.99 -11.67
CA SER A 206 -6.90 -11.52 -12.74
C SER A 206 -6.10 -10.26 -12.34
N ASP A 207 -6.60 -9.45 -11.41
CA ASP A 207 -5.92 -8.26 -10.91
C ASP A 207 -4.70 -8.58 -10.03
N TYR A 208 -4.67 -9.78 -9.42
CA TYR A 208 -3.65 -10.21 -8.46
C TYR A 208 -2.73 -11.31 -8.97
N SER A 209 -2.93 -11.75 -10.22
CA SER A 209 -2.22 -12.89 -10.78
C SER A 209 -1.97 -12.75 -12.27
N THR A 210 -1.02 -13.52 -12.79
CA THR A 210 -0.68 -13.53 -14.22
C THR A 210 -0.84 -14.94 -14.76
N ARG A 211 -1.50 -15.07 -15.92
CA ARG A 211 -1.65 -16.36 -16.60
C ARG A 211 -0.29 -16.93 -17.00
N VAL A 212 -0.09 -18.22 -16.77
CA VAL A 212 1.17 -18.92 -17.08
C VAL A 212 0.96 -19.92 -18.20
N HIS A 213 1.85 -19.90 -19.20
CA HIS A 213 1.82 -20.84 -20.33
C HIS A 213 2.85 -21.97 -20.22
N SER A 214 3.74 -21.92 -19.23
CA SER A 214 4.71 -22.99 -18.96
C SER A 214 5.00 -23.05 -17.47
N SER A 215 4.77 -24.21 -16.86
CA SER A 215 5.06 -24.38 -15.44
C SER A 215 5.76 -25.70 -15.15
N SER A 216 6.74 -25.65 -14.25
CA SER A 216 7.40 -26.84 -13.72
C SER A 216 6.54 -27.57 -12.67
N LYS A 217 5.53 -26.89 -12.12
CA LYS A 217 4.61 -27.44 -11.13
C LYS A 217 3.45 -28.12 -11.84
N THR A 218 3.17 -29.36 -11.47
CA THR A 218 2.18 -30.16 -12.18
C THR A 218 0.80 -30.14 -11.55
N LYS A 219 0.63 -29.60 -10.33
CA LYS A 219 -0.62 -29.65 -9.58
C LYS A 219 -0.91 -28.38 -8.77
N CYS A 220 -2.19 -28.04 -8.68
CA CYS A 220 -2.71 -26.98 -7.82
C CYS A 220 -2.75 -27.45 -6.37
N SER A 221 -2.19 -26.71 -5.41
CA SER A 221 -2.22 -27.15 -4.00
C SER A 221 -3.56 -26.92 -3.29
N ILE A 222 -4.53 -26.25 -3.92
CA ILE A 222 -5.87 -26.03 -3.36
C ILE A 222 -6.79 -27.22 -3.68
N CYS A 223 -6.97 -27.57 -4.95
CA CYS A 223 -7.83 -28.69 -5.36
C CYS A 223 -7.08 -30.01 -5.59
N THR A 224 -5.74 -29.99 -5.60
CA THR A 224 -4.86 -31.15 -5.88
C THR A 224 -4.88 -31.69 -7.31
N ASP A 225 -5.67 -31.07 -8.21
CA ASP A 225 -5.74 -31.44 -9.62
C ASP A 225 -4.56 -30.91 -10.44
N ALA A 226 -4.37 -31.49 -11.64
CA ALA A 226 -3.29 -31.12 -12.54
C ALA A 226 -3.47 -29.70 -13.09
N LEU A 227 -2.34 -29.00 -13.30
CA LEU A 227 -2.31 -27.69 -13.96
C LEU A 227 -2.00 -27.92 -15.44
N ASP A 228 -2.96 -27.65 -16.32
CA ASP A 228 -2.77 -27.71 -17.78
C ASP A 228 -2.53 -26.29 -18.34
N PRO A 229 -1.32 -25.94 -18.79
CA PRO A 229 -1.04 -24.63 -19.37
C PRO A 229 -1.76 -24.37 -20.70
N ASP A 230 -2.18 -25.43 -21.39
CA ASP A 230 -2.82 -25.36 -22.70
C ASP A 230 -4.35 -25.39 -22.62
N THR A 231 -4.92 -25.43 -21.40
CA THR A 231 -6.37 -25.41 -21.22
C THR A 231 -7.00 -24.14 -21.80
N ARG A 232 -8.11 -24.34 -22.51
CA ARG A 232 -8.93 -23.26 -23.07
C ARG A 232 -9.99 -22.79 -22.10
N GLU A 233 -10.26 -23.54 -21.05
CA GLU A 233 -11.23 -23.18 -20.02
C GLU A 233 -10.60 -22.14 -19.09
N GLU A 234 -11.20 -20.95 -19.03
CA GLU A 234 -10.65 -19.84 -18.23
C GLU A 234 -10.58 -20.20 -16.75
N ASP A 235 -11.57 -20.92 -16.23
CA ASP A 235 -11.63 -21.39 -14.83
C ASP A 235 -10.48 -22.34 -14.46
N GLU A 236 -9.99 -23.11 -15.44
CA GLU A 236 -8.89 -24.06 -15.26
C GLU A 236 -7.53 -23.47 -15.65
N ALA A 237 -7.49 -22.22 -16.15
CA ALA A 237 -6.25 -21.59 -16.56
C ALA A 237 -5.29 -21.47 -15.35
N PRO A 238 -4.02 -21.89 -15.49
CA PRO A 238 -3.04 -21.72 -14.42
C PRO A 238 -2.62 -20.26 -14.29
N MET A 239 -2.77 -19.73 -13.07
CA MET A 239 -2.46 -18.37 -12.69
C MET A 239 -1.33 -18.37 -11.66
N SER A 240 -0.32 -17.51 -11.88
CA SER A 240 0.76 -17.29 -10.92
C SER A 240 0.56 -16.01 -10.14
N LEU A 241 0.73 -16.10 -8.83
CA LEU A 241 0.77 -14.96 -7.93
C LEU A 241 2.13 -14.25 -8.01
N GLY A 242 2.21 -13.01 -7.51
CA GLY A 242 3.49 -12.28 -7.40
C GLY A 242 4.58 -13.01 -6.60
N CYS A 243 4.20 -13.96 -5.73
CA CYS A 243 5.14 -14.83 -5.01
C CYS A 243 5.63 -16.07 -5.80
N GLY A 244 5.18 -16.25 -7.06
CA GLY A 244 5.59 -17.37 -7.94
C GLY A 244 4.88 -18.70 -7.69
N HIS A 245 3.89 -18.76 -6.79
CA HIS A 245 3.02 -19.94 -6.63
C HIS A 245 1.91 -19.93 -7.68
N ILE A 246 1.52 -21.13 -8.17
CA ILE A 246 0.61 -21.31 -9.31
C ILE A 246 -0.60 -22.13 -8.85
N PHE A 247 -1.79 -21.68 -9.25
CA PHE A 247 -3.10 -22.28 -8.93
C PHE A 247 -4.03 -22.16 -10.14
N HIS A 248 -5.13 -22.92 -10.20
CA HIS A 248 -6.18 -22.65 -11.18
C HIS A 248 -6.86 -21.31 -10.89
N PHE A 249 -7.29 -20.60 -11.94
CA PHE A 249 -8.03 -19.34 -11.81
C PHE A 249 -9.23 -19.46 -10.87
N ARG A 250 -10.07 -20.49 -11.05
CA ARG A 250 -11.24 -20.76 -10.18
C ARG A 250 -10.85 -20.96 -8.72
N CYS A 251 -9.78 -21.72 -8.47
CA CYS A 251 -9.33 -21.97 -7.10
C CYS A 251 -8.83 -20.70 -6.43
N LEU A 252 -8.10 -19.86 -7.18
CA LEU A 252 -7.62 -18.58 -6.68
C LEU A 252 -8.77 -17.60 -6.45
N SER A 253 -9.74 -17.52 -7.36
CA SER A 253 -10.93 -16.69 -7.23
C SER A 253 -11.76 -17.05 -6.00
N ASN A 254 -11.99 -18.34 -5.77
CA ASN A 254 -12.67 -18.83 -4.57
C ASN A 254 -11.88 -18.53 -3.29
N LEU A 255 -10.55 -18.63 -3.34
CA LEU A 255 -9.69 -18.33 -2.21
C LEU A 255 -9.82 -16.86 -1.80
N ILE A 256 -9.58 -15.92 -2.72
CA ILE A 256 -9.57 -14.48 -2.41
C ILE A 256 -10.96 -13.93 -2.06
N ASN A 257 -12.02 -14.57 -2.56
CA ASN A 257 -13.40 -14.20 -2.26
C ASN A 257 -13.99 -14.98 -1.06
N GLY A 258 -13.20 -15.84 -0.41
CA GLY A 258 -13.62 -16.60 0.76
C GLY A 258 -13.67 -15.78 2.05
N ILE A 259 -14.45 -16.27 3.01
CA ILE A 259 -14.63 -15.66 4.35
C ILE A 259 -13.53 -16.03 5.37
N SER A 260 -12.63 -16.95 5.00
CA SER A 260 -11.56 -17.41 5.88
C SER A 260 -10.61 -16.26 6.24
N GLN A 261 -10.07 -16.27 7.46
CA GLN A 261 -9.01 -15.33 7.86
C GLN A 261 -7.73 -15.40 7.04
N PHE A 262 -7.57 -16.44 6.23
CA PHE A 262 -6.42 -16.63 5.36
C PHE A 262 -6.77 -16.53 3.87
N SER A 263 -7.98 -16.04 3.51
CA SER A 263 -8.42 -15.86 2.12
C SER A 263 -7.52 -14.92 1.31
N ASN A 264 -6.87 -13.98 1.98
CA ASN A 264 -5.98 -13.00 1.38
C ASN A 264 -4.50 -13.41 1.36
N LEU A 265 -4.15 -14.63 1.78
CA LEU A 265 -2.78 -15.11 1.87
C LEU A 265 -2.52 -16.28 0.92
N CYS A 266 -1.30 -16.36 0.36
CA CYS A 266 -0.89 -17.51 -0.43
C CYS A 266 -0.87 -18.80 0.42
N PRO A 267 -1.57 -19.89 0.01
CA PRO A 267 -1.59 -21.14 0.78
C PRO A 267 -0.21 -21.78 1.01
N ASN A 268 0.74 -21.52 0.10
CA ASN A 268 2.05 -22.16 0.14
C ASN A 268 3.10 -21.36 0.94
N CYS A 269 3.09 -20.03 0.84
CA CYS A 269 4.14 -19.18 1.45
C CYS A 269 3.60 -18.09 2.39
N ARG A 270 2.28 -17.96 2.52
CA ARG A 270 1.58 -16.97 3.36
C ARG A 270 1.88 -15.51 3.02
N VAL A 271 2.52 -15.23 1.88
CA VAL A 271 2.63 -13.86 1.35
C VAL A 271 1.23 -13.34 1.04
N GLN A 272 0.96 -12.11 1.44
CA GLN A 272 -0.31 -11.43 1.19
C GLN A 272 -0.54 -11.21 -0.31
N ILE A 273 -1.72 -11.60 -0.79
CA ILE A 273 -2.17 -11.48 -2.18
C ILE A 273 -2.91 -10.16 -2.39
N CYS A 274 -3.87 -9.88 -1.51
CA CYS A 274 -4.76 -8.72 -1.56
C CYS A 274 -5.04 -8.18 -0.14
N GLU A 275 -5.76 -7.07 -0.04
CA GLU A 275 -6.27 -6.59 1.23
C GLU A 275 -7.34 -7.56 1.79
N PRO A 276 -7.42 -7.75 3.13
CA PRO A 276 -8.49 -8.56 3.73
C PRO A 276 -9.86 -7.99 3.39
N ARG A 277 -10.78 -8.85 2.92
CA ARG A 277 -12.16 -8.43 2.66
C ARG A 277 -12.92 -8.23 3.97
N ALA A 278 -13.74 -7.18 4.02
CA ALA A 278 -14.71 -6.98 5.09
C ALA A 278 -15.71 -8.15 5.12
N ARG A 279 -16.17 -8.52 6.31
CA ARG A 279 -17.16 -9.58 6.53
C ARG A 279 -18.40 -8.96 7.16
N LYS A 280 -19.58 -9.38 6.70
CA LYS A 280 -20.88 -9.02 7.29
C LYS A 280 -21.44 -10.25 8.00
N ALA A 281 -21.96 -10.08 9.21
CA ALA A 281 -22.69 -11.16 9.87
C ALA A 281 -24.03 -11.38 9.13
N VAL A 282 -24.37 -12.63 8.83
CA VAL A 282 -25.57 -12.99 8.07
C VAL A 282 -26.85 -12.63 8.84
N ASN A 283 -26.78 -12.53 10.17
CA ASN A 283 -27.95 -12.32 11.04
C ASN A 283 -28.28 -10.86 11.37
N ASP A 284 -27.46 -9.88 10.98
CA ASP A 284 -27.72 -8.47 11.30
C ASP A 284 -29.04 -7.96 10.68
N ASP A 285 -29.45 -8.52 9.55
CA ASP A 285 -30.72 -8.13 8.91
C ASP A 285 -31.94 -8.78 9.59
N VAL A 286 -31.77 -9.85 10.37
CA VAL A 286 -32.88 -10.47 11.10
C VAL A 286 -33.29 -9.60 12.27
N SER A 287 -32.33 -9.05 13.03
CA SER A 287 -32.66 -8.11 14.12
C SER A 287 -33.45 -6.91 13.60
N ALA A 288 -32.98 -6.29 12.52
CA ALA A 288 -33.67 -5.13 11.93
C ALA A 288 -35.08 -5.46 11.41
N ARG A 289 -35.30 -6.69 10.88
CA ARG A 289 -36.63 -7.12 10.42
C ARG A 289 -37.55 -7.56 11.56
N VAL A 290 -37.00 -8.15 12.61
CA VAL A 290 -37.74 -8.53 13.81
C VAL A 290 -38.18 -7.27 14.55
N ASP A 291 -37.32 -6.27 14.70
CA ASP A 291 -37.69 -5.00 15.34
C ASP A 291 -38.77 -4.26 14.56
N ALA A 292 -38.70 -4.23 13.23
CA ALA A 292 -39.72 -3.59 12.40
C ALA A 292 -41.06 -4.34 12.40
N ALA A 293 -41.04 -5.67 12.41
CA ALA A 293 -42.27 -6.47 12.48
C ALA A 293 -42.90 -6.41 13.88
N LEU A 294 -42.08 -6.46 14.94
CA LEU A 294 -42.54 -6.36 16.32
C LEU A 294 -43.11 -4.96 16.62
N LEU A 295 -42.47 -3.89 16.11
CA LEU A 295 -43.01 -2.53 16.19
C LEU A 295 -44.33 -2.38 15.43
N ALA A 296 -44.50 -3.07 14.29
CA ALA A 296 -45.77 -3.06 13.56
C ALA A 296 -46.88 -3.79 14.33
N GLU A 297 -46.59 -4.91 15.00
CA GLU A 297 -47.56 -5.60 15.85
C GLU A 297 -47.96 -4.77 17.09
N ILE A 298 -47.00 -4.07 17.71
CA ILE A 298 -47.30 -3.16 18.85
C ILE A 298 -48.13 -1.97 18.38
N ALA A 299 -47.92 -1.47 17.16
CA ALA A 299 -48.66 -0.34 16.62
C ALA A 299 -50.11 -0.67 16.24
N GLU A 300 -50.46 -1.95 16.03
CA GLU A 300 -51.85 -2.36 15.74
C GLU A 300 -52.65 -2.65 17.02
N ASP A 301 -52.02 -2.71 18.19
CA ASP A 301 -52.69 -2.82 19.50
C ASP A 301 -53.04 -1.42 20.05
N GLU A 302 -53.77 -0.62 19.28
CA GLU A 302 -54.40 0.62 19.73
C GLU A 302 -55.63 0.36 20.63
N GLY A 303 -55.67 -0.78 21.33
CA GLY A 303 -56.75 -1.16 22.25
C GLY A 303 -56.69 -0.49 23.63
N PHE A 304 -55.97 0.63 23.79
CA PHE A 304 -55.86 1.37 25.05
C PHE A 304 -56.79 2.60 25.08
N ASP A 305 -58.03 2.43 24.60
CA ASP A 305 -58.98 3.55 24.45
C ASP A 305 -59.81 3.88 25.72
N ASP A 306 -59.61 3.20 26.85
CA ASP A 306 -60.54 3.33 28.00
C ASP A 306 -59.87 3.38 29.39
N MET A 307 -58.69 4.00 29.52
CA MET A 307 -58.28 4.50 30.84
C MET A 307 -58.76 5.95 31.00
N ASP A 308 -59.89 6.08 31.68
CA ASP A 308 -60.49 7.33 32.12
C ASP A 308 -59.51 8.07 33.05
N VAL A 309 -58.70 8.98 32.50
CA VAL A 309 -57.70 9.80 33.20
C VAL A 309 -58.36 10.92 34.03
N SER A 310 -59.69 10.94 34.14
CA SER A 310 -60.40 11.98 34.89
C SER A 310 -60.28 11.86 36.42
N ASP A 311 -59.58 10.83 36.94
CA ASP A 311 -59.38 10.59 38.38
C ASP A 311 -57.90 10.55 38.81
N MET A 312 -57.01 11.25 38.10
CA MET A 312 -55.70 11.61 38.67
C MET A 312 -55.74 13.07 39.11
N GLY A 313 -55.97 13.23 40.40
CA GLY A 313 -56.08 14.51 41.08
C GLY A 313 -54.91 15.45 40.80
N ASP A 314 -55.26 16.73 40.82
CA ASP A 314 -54.38 17.89 40.74
C ASP A 314 -53.35 17.92 41.89
N ASP A 315 -52.33 17.06 41.83
CA ASP A 315 -51.15 17.17 42.70
C ASP A 315 -50.11 18.05 42.00
N ASP A 316 -50.36 19.36 42.06
CA ASP A 316 -49.58 20.49 41.53
C ASP A 316 -48.14 20.63 42.09
N GLU A 317 -47.51 19.58 42.64
CA GLU A 317 -46.27 19.72 43.43
C GLU A 317 -44.95 19.63 42.64
N TYR A 318 -44.95 19.37 41.32
CA TYR A 318 -43.70 19.19 40.55
C TYR A 318 -43.34 20.31 39.56
N ARG A 319 -43.73 21.55 39.85
CA ARG A 319 -43.15 22.74 39.18
C ARG A 319 -41.95 23.26 39.96
N ASN A 320 -40.78 22.63 39.79
CA ASN A 320 -39.46 23.30 39.87
C ASN A 320 -38.31 22.30 39.69
N ILE A 321 -38.06 21.89 38.45
CA ILE A 321 -36.70 21.49 38.07
C ILE A 321 -36.22 22.52 37.06
N ALA A 322 -35.42 23.44 37.59
CA ALA A 322 -34.78 24.49 36.83
C ALA A 322 -33.87 23.85 35.78
N TRP A 323 -34.17 24.16 34.52
CA TRP A 323 -33.33 23.91 33.37
C TRP A 323 -32.01 24.67 33.57
N ILE A 324 -30.91 23.96 33.82
CA ILE A 324 -29.56 24.53 33.82
C ILE A 324 -29.05 24.44 32.38
N PRO A 325 -28.81 25.57 31.67
CA PRO A 325 -28.19 25.54 30.37
C PRO A 325 -26.67 25.31 30.50
N ASP A 326 -26.17 24.47 29.61
CA ASP A 326 -24.79 24.14 29.31
C ASP A 326 -23.74 25.23 29.57
N GLN A 327 -22.71 24.84 30.34
CA GLN A 327 -21.32 25.30 30.29
C GLN A 327 -20.49 24.04 30.61
N ILE A 328 -19.48 23.57 29.86
CA ILE A 328 -18.49 24.15 28.96
C ILE A 328 -18.08 23.05 27.96
#